data_AF-A0A947QPC0-F1
#
_entry.id   AF-A0A947QPC0-F1
#
_cell.length_a   1.000
_cell.length_b   1.000
_cell.length_c   1.000
_cell.angle_alpha   90.00
_cell.angle_beta   90.00
_cell.angle_gamma   90.00
#
_symmetry.space_group_name_H-M   'P 1'
#
loop_
_entity.id
_entity.type
_entity.pdbx_description
1 polymer ?
#
loop_
_entity_poly.entity_id
_entity_poly.type
_entity_poly.pdbx_seq_one_letter_code
_entity_poly.pdbx_strand_id
1 'polypeptide(L)'
;MISLLPTLGVLALVIFGIAAIIEGKSTMKKSNVIRSVYFYMASLVTLAIVIGSVIFLINLGLKSWLFTEADPVLYRIGSPPSLFLGDRFEPEVIDEAFLICEDGCILSASQKSNIATWQENYTDWQKRKSNPGGDRARDAVAALSFLIISLPIFIIHFRILQKESKKDEAIAGREVIRPTYFYFVSLSALLMIVIAGGMLINLGLKTWVFPSAGEADRIESKEYFAEPYVISEKTNIQSIVDCGEECEIDEETIALAELWLIDYTEWQNSYGAQDSTQRQAASTIPFVLLGMPLFWYHWSVVRKESKDKKEEKV
;
A
#
# COMPACT_ATOMS: atom_id res chain seq x y z
N MET A 1 1.28 0.48 11.66
CA MET A 1 2.38 -0.52 11.66
C MET A 1 3.23 -0.53 10.38
N ILE A 2 2.73 -0.05 9.23
CA ILE A 2 3.47 -0.03 7.94
C ILE A 2 4.59 1.03 7.90
N SER A 3 4.54 2.09 8.72
CA SER A 3 5.57 3.16 8.76
C SER A 3 6.92 2.73 9.34
N LEU A 4 7.00 1.60 10.05
CA LEU A 4 8.24 1.09 10.65
C LEU A 4 9.02 0.11 9.76
N LEU A 5 8.37 -0.46 8.74
CA LEU A 5 9.02 -1.36 7.80
C LEU A 5 10.18 -0.71 6.99
N PRO A 6 10.04 0.51 6.46
CA PRO A 6 11.14 1.12 5.71
C PRO A 6 12.35 1.44 6.61
N THR A 7 12.12 1.85 7.86
CA THR A 7 13.22 2.15 8.80
C THR A 7 13.95 0.89 9.25
N LEU A 8 13.21 -0.20 9.51
CA LEU A 8 13.79 -1.50 9.84
C LEU A 8 14.58 -2.08 8.66
N GLY A 9 14.10 -1.91 7.42
CA GLY A 9 14.80 -2.36 6.21
C GLY A 9 16.15 -1.67 6.03
N VAL A 10 16.19 -0.33 6.18
CA VAL A 10 17.44 0.44 6.08
C VAL A 10 18.41 0.05 7.20
N LEU A 11 17.92 -0.07 8.44
CA LEU A 11 18.76 -0.48 9.56
C LEU A 11 19.35 -1.87 9.35
N ALA A 12 18.55 -2.82 8.84
CA ALA A 12 19.00 -4.18 8.58
C ALA A 12 20.06 -4.24 7.46
N LEU A 13 19.92 -3.40 6.41
CA LEU A 13 20.94 -3.26 5.36
C LEU A 13 22.25 -2.67 5.91
N VAL A 14 22.17 -1.68 6.79
CA VAL A 14 23.35 -1.07 7.44
C VAL A 14 24.04 -2.09 8.34
N ILE A 15 23.29 -2.80 9.18
CA ILE A 15 23.83 -3.86 10.05
C ILE A 15 24.50 -4.96 9.23
N PHE A 16 23.86 -5.41 8.15
CA PHE A 16 24.44 -6.40 7.25
C PHE A 16 25.73 -5.89 6.59
N GLY A 17 25.75 -4.64 6.11
CA GLY A 17 26.94 -4.02 5.54
C GLY A 17 28.09 -3.94 6.55
N ILE A 18 27.81 -3.52 7.78
CA ILE A 18 28.81 -3.45 8.87
C ILE A 18 29.33 -4.85 9.22
N ALA A 19 28.44 -5.83 9.41
CA ALA A 19 28.80 -7.20 9.72
C ALA A 19 29.70 -7.82 8.63
N ALA A 20 29.31 -7.65 7.36
CA ALA A 20 30.07 -8.15 6.21
C ALA A 20 31.46 -7.49 6.09
N ILE A 21 31.57 -6.19 6.40
CA ILE A 21 32.86 -5.49 6.40
C ILE A 21 33.76 -5.96 7.57
N ILE A 22 33.20 -6.09 8.77
CA ILE A 22 33.95 -6.55 9.96
C ILE A 22 34.48 -7.97 9.73
N GLU A 23 33.65 -8.88 9.25
CA GLU A 23 34.03 -10.26 8.97
C GLU A 23 35.04 -10.35 7.81
N GLY A 24 34.80 -9.62 6.71
CA GLY A 24 35.64 -9.66 5.52
C GLY A 24 37.06 -9.13 5.71
N LYS A 25 37.28 -8.19 6.64
CA LYS A 25 38.60 -7.62 6.92
C LYS A 25 39.59 -8.64 7.52
N SER A 26 39.09 -9.73 8.09
CA SER A 26 39.91 -10.73 8.78
C SER A 26 40.50 -11.82 7.86
N THR A 27 39.96 -12.03 6.66
CA THR A 27 40.28 -13.24 5.85
C THR A 27 40.78 -12.99 4.42
N MET A 28 40.59 -11.81 3.84
CA MET A 28 40.83 -11.59 2.41
C MET A 28 41.65 -10.33 2.07
N LYS A 29 42.28 -10.33 0.88
CA LYS A 29 42.89 -9.11 0.30
C LYS A 29 41.82 -8.03 0.15
N LYS A 30 42.13 -6.81 0.61
CA LYS A 30 41.19 -5.67 0.72
C LYS A 30 40.38 -5.38 -0.55
N SER A 31 40.96 -5.57 -1.75
CA SER A 31 40.27 -5.34 -3.04
C SER A 31 39.15 -6.35 -3.30
N ASN A 32 39.32 -7.60 -2.88
CA ASN A 32 38.36 -8.67 -3.14
C ASN A 32 37.16 -8.57 -2.18
N VAL A 33 37.40 -8.17 -0.93
CA VAL A 33 36.33 -7.96 0.07
C VAL A 33 35.33 -6.91 -0.39
N ILE A 34 35.81 -5.75 -0.86
CA ILE A 34 34.94 -4.64 -1.28
C ILE A 34 34.04 -5.08 -2.44
N ARG A 35 34.61 -5.80 -3.42
CA ARG A 35 33.87 -6.35 -4.54
C ARG A 35 32.80 -7.35 -4.10
N SER A 36 33.16 -8.32 -3.24
CA SER A 36 32.19 -9.31 -2.76
C SER A 36 31.05 -8.65 -1.98
N VAL A 37 31.38 -7.77 -1.03
CA VAL A 37 30.37 -7.01 -0.26
C VAL A 37 29.44 -6.23 -1.17
N TYR A 38 29.98 -5.57 -2.20
CA TYR A 38 29.17 -4.87 -3.20
C TYR A 38 28.15 -5.80 -3.88
N PHE A 39 28.58 -6.96 -4.39
CA PHE A 39 27.67 -7.89 -5.06
C PHE A 39 26.60 -8.44 -4.10
N TYR A 40 26.95 -8.75 -2.85
CA TYR A 40 25.98 -9.18 -1.83
C TYR A 40 24.95 -8.10 -1.51
N MET A 41 25.39 -6.85 -1.32
CA MET A 41 24.50 -5.72 -1.08
C MET A 41 23.58 -5.46 -2.28
N ALA A 42 24.13 -5.45 -3.49
CA ALA A 42 23.36 -5.26 -4.71
C ALA A 42 22.32 -6.36 -4.91
N SER A 43 22.70 -7.63 -4.70
CA SER A 43 21.79 -8.78 -4.72
C SER A 43 20.70 -8.66 -3.66
N LEU A 44 21.04 -8.25 -2.44
CA LEU A 44 20.08 -8.12 -1.34
C LEU A 44 19.05 -7.02 -1.60
N VAL A 45 19.51 -5.84 -2.03
CA VAL A 45 18.64 -4.70 -2.33
C VAL A 45 17.72 -5.02 -3.50
N THR A 46 18.25 -5.59 -4.58
CA THR A 46 17.43 -5.95 -5.74
C THR A 46 16.46 -7.09 -5.45
N LEU A 47 16.85 -8.07 -4.63
CA LEU A 47 15.94 -9.09 -4.12
C LEU A 47 14.79 -8.48 -3.32
N ALA A 48 15.07 -7.52 -2.44
CA ALA A 48 14.02 -6.83 -1.68
C ALA A 48 13.02 -6.09 -2.57
N ILE A 49 13.50 -5.41 -3.63
CA ILE A 49 12.65 -4.74 -4.62
C ILE A 49 11.79 -5.76 -5.39
N VAL A 50 12.37 -6.89 -5.81
CA VAL A 50 11.64 -7.98 -6.47
C VAL A 50 10.53 -8.51 -5.55
N ILE A 51 10.87 -8.84 -4.30
CA ILE A 51 9.90 -9.35 -3.31
C ILE A 51 8.77 -8.34 -3.12
N GLY A 52 9.09 -7.06 -2.86
CA GLY A 52 8.08 -6.01 -2.66
C GLY A 52 7.16 -5.85 -3.86
N SER A 53 7.70 -5.89 -5.08
CA SER A 53 6.93 -5.79 -6.32
C SER A 53 5.98 -6.97 -6.50
N VAL A 54 6.44 -8.19 -6.22
CA VAL A 54 5.60 -9.39 -6.32
C VAL A 54 4.52 -9.41 -5.22
N ILE A 55 4.85 -9.04 -3.98
CA ILE A 55 3.86 -8.89 -2.89
C ILE A 55 2.74 -7.93 -3.32
N PHE A 56 3.13 -6.79 -3.88
CA PHE A 56 2.20 -5.78 -4.32
C PHE A 56 1.28 -6.29 -5.42
N LEU A 57 1.81 -6.97 -6.44
CA LEU A 57 1.03 -7.53 -7.54
C LEU A 57 0.06 -8.62 -7.07
N ILE A 58 0.48 -9.50 -6.15
CA ILE A 58 -0.41 -10.50 -5.57
C ILE A 58 -1.52 -9.82 -4.75
N ASN A 59 -1.19 -8.84 -3.90
CA ASN A 59 -2.18 -8.07 -3.13
C ASN A 59 -3.20 -7.39 -4.06
N LEU A 60 -2.73 -6.74 -5.13
CA LEU A 60 -3.59 -6.09 -6.12
C LEU A 60 -4.50 -7.11 -6.82
N GLY A 61 -3.97 -8.27 -7.18
CA GLY A 61 -4.76 -9.33 -7.80
C GLY A 61 -5.80 -9.93 -6.86
N LEU A 62 -5.43 -10.17 -5.61
CA LEU A 62 -6.37 -10.63 -4.57
C LEU A 62 -7.51 -9.62 -4.39
N LYS A 63 -7.21 -8.32 -4.26
CA LYS A 63 -8.23 -7.26 -4.15
C LYS A 63 -9.09 -7.10 -5.39
N SER A 64 -8.56 -7.39 -6.57
CA SER A 64 -9.27 -7.18 -7.83
C SER A 64 -10.19 -8.35 -8.19
N TRP A 65 -9.81 -9.58 -7.86
CA TRP A 65 -10.50 -10.79 -8.35
C TRP A 65 -11.06 -11.70 -7.26
N LEU A 66 -10.50 -11.69 -6.04
CA LEU A 66 -10.93 -12.60 -4.96
C LEU A 66 -11.64 -11.87 -3.83
N PHE A 67 -11.18 -10.67 -3.49
CA PHE A 67 -11.63 -9.87 -2.36
C PHE A 67 -12.10 -8.50 -2.84
N THR A 68 -13.18 -8.47 -3.62
CA THR A 68 -13.69 -7.23 -4.24
C THR A 68 -14.11 -6.19 -3.19
N GLU A 69 -14.52 -6.64 -2.00
CA GLU A 69 -14.88 -5.76 -0.87
C GLU A 69 -13.67 -5.23 -0.09
N ALA A 70 -12.45 -5.75 -0.35
CA ALA A 70 -11.23 -5.25 0.28
C ALA A 70 -10.78 -3.87 -0.26
N ASP A 71 -11.30 -3.47 -1.41
CA ASP A 71 -10.90 -2.25 -2.13
C ASP A 71 -12.06 -1.68 -2.96
N PRO A 72 -13.16 -1.25 -2.31
CA PRO A 72 -14.30 -0.68 -3.00
C PRO A 72 -13.91 0.64 -3.66
N VAL A 73 -14.44 0.88 -4.86
CA VAL A 73 -14.07 2.02 -5.72
C VAL A 73 -14.22 3.36 -5.00
N LEU A 74 -15.34 3.55 -4.32
CA LEU A 74 -15.68 4.77 -3.59
C LEU A 74 -14.71 5.09 -2.45
N TYR A 75 -14.12 4.07 -1.82
CA TYR A 75 -13.08 4.26 -0.80
C TYR A 75 -11.77 4.76 -1.41
N ARG A 76 -11.43 4.29 -2.63
CA ARG A 76 -10.18 4.66 -3.30
C ARG A 76 -10.22 6.09 -3.84
N ILE A 77 -11.36 6.51 -4.41
CA ILE A 77 -11.50 7.85 -5.01
C ILE A 77 -11.89 8.94 -3.98
N GLY A 78 -12.36 8.54 -2.79
CA GLY A 78 -12.80 9.45 -1.74
C GLY A 78 -14.23 9.96 -1.95
N SER A 79 -14.69 10.85 -1.05
CA SER A 79 -15.97 11.53 -1.21
C SER A 79 -15.99 12.35 -2.50
N PRO A 80 -17.16 12.58 -3.10
CA PRO A 80 -17.28 13.56 -4.17
C PRO A 80 -16.88 14.95 -3.62
N PRO A 81 -16.27 15.82 -4.44
CA PRO A 81 -15.74 17.09 -3.99
C PRO A 81 -16.87 17.98 -3.46
N SER A 82 -16.64 18.61 -2.32
CA SER A 82 -17.60 19.55 -1.75
C SER A 82 -17.60 20.89 -2.47
N LEU A 83 -18.77 21.53 -2.45
CA LEU A 83 -18.94 22.90 -2.93
C LEU A 83 -18.87 23.85 -1.73
N PHE A 84 -18.03 24.87 -1.87
CA PHE A 84 -17.91 25.94 -0.88
C PHE A 84 -18.47 27.24 -1.48
N LEU A 85 -19.59 27.71 -0.94
CA LEU A 85 -20.23 28.95 -1.40
C LEU A 85 -19.90 30.17 -0.53
N GLY A 86 -19.23 29.97 0.61
CA GLY A 86 -18.89 31.04 1.53
C GLY A 86 -17.86 32.04 1.00
N ASP A 87 -18.21 33.32 0.95
CA ASP A 87 -17.31 34.39 0.51
C ASP A 87 -16.30 34.84 1.60
N ARG A 88 -16.51 34.46 2.88
CA ARG A 88 -15.55 34.63 3.98
C ARG A 88 -15.75 33.56 5.06
N PHE A 89 -14.64 33.06 5.61
CA PHE A 89 -14.65 32.38 6.91
C PHE A 89 -14.97 33.40 8.00
N GLU A 90 -16.24 33.72 8.23
CA GLU A 90 -16.65 34.33 9.50
C GLU A 90 -16.95 33.19 10.49
N PRO A 91 -16.14 33.01 11.53
CA PRO A 91 -16.13 31.80 12.37
C PRO A 91 -17.36 31.63 13.28
N GLU A 92 -18.42 32.42 13.13
CA GLU A 92 -19.54 32.49 14.09
C GLU A 92 -20.91 32.07 13.56
N VAL A 93 -21.07 31.73 12.27
CA VAL A 93 -22.37 31.28 11.71
C VAL A 93 -22.19 29.96 10.97
N ILE A 94 -22.55 28.85 11.63
CA ILE A 94 -22.26 27.48 11.16
C ILE A 94 -23.46 26.81 10.46
N ASP A 95 -24.65 27.42 10.43
CA ASP A 95 -25.88 26.63 10.22
C ASP A 95 -26.91 27.20 9.23
N GLU A 96 -26.54 28.12 8.35
CA GLU A 96 -27.48 28.66 7.35
C GLU A 96 -27.08 28.27 5.93
N ALA A 97 -28.06 27.80 5.15
CA ALA A 97 -27.90 27.58 3.73
C ALA A 97 -27.39 28.87 3.08
N PHE A 98 -26.25 28.78 2.39
CA PHE A 98 -25.57 29.99 1.90
C PHE A 98 -26.31 30.65 0.73
N LEU A 99 -27.16 29.90 0.01
CA LEU A 99 -28.10 30.46 -0.95
C LEU A 99 -29.49 30.52 -0.30
N ILE A 100 -30.04 31.73 -0.24
CA ILE A 100 -31.40 32.01 0.19
C ILE A 100 -32.19 32.36 -1.08
N CYS A 101 -33.27 31.63 -1.37
CA CYS A 101 -34.10 31.85 -2.56
C CYS A 101 -35.03 33.08 -2.38
N GLU A 102 -34.47 34.26 -2.09
CA GLU A 102 -35.22 35.53 -2.12
C GLU A 102 -35.30 36.08 -3.56
N ASP A 103 -36.32 36.90 -3.83
CA ASP A 103 -36.56 37.51 -5.15
C ASP A 103 -35.30 38.24 -5.67
N GLY A 104 -34.63 37.63 -6.67
CA GLY A 104 -33.41 38.16 -7.29
C GLY A 104 -32.11 37.67 -6.66
N CYS A 105 -31.95 36.35 -6.52
CA CYS A 105 -30.70 35.73 -6.09
C CYS A 105 -29.53 36.11 -7.03
N ILE A 106 -28.65 37.01 -6.57
CA ILE A 106 -27.45 37.43 -7.31
C ILE A 106 -26.24 36.69 -6.78
N LEU A 107 -25.75 35.71 -7.54
CA LEU A 107 -24.48 35.04 -7.24
C LEU A 107 -23.30 36.01 -7.37
N SER A 108 -22.45 36.07 -6.35
CA SER A 108 -21.18 36.78 -6.36
C SER A 108 -20.23 36.19 -7.41
N ALA A 109 -19.25 36.99 -7.88
CA ALA A 109 -18.26 36.49 -8.83
C ALA A 109 -17.43 35.31 -8.26
N SER A 110 -17.21 35.29 -6.94
CA SER A 110 -16.54 34.21 -6.22
C SER A 110 -17.40 32.94 -6.21
N GLN A 111 -18.69 33.05 -5.88
CA GLN A 111 -19.63 31.92 -5.93
C GLN A 111 -19.71 31.30 -7.32
N LYS A 112 -19.85 32.13 -8.38
CA LYS A 112 -19.85 31.64 -9.78
C LYS A 112 -18.56 30.88 -10.11
N SER A 113 -17.40 31.39 -9.68
CA SER A 113 -16.12 30.72 -9.85
C SER A 113 -16.03 29.39 -9.08
N ASN A 114 -16.57 29.35 -7.87
CA ASN A 114 -16.57 28.15 -7.03
C ASN A 114 -17.47 27.06 -7.61
N ILE A 115 -18.66 27.43 -8.12
CA ILE A 115 -19.56 26.52 -8.81
C ILE A 115 -18.87 25.92 -10.05
N ALA A 116 -18.27 26.77 -10.90
CA ALA A 116 -17.55 26.30 -12.09
C ALA A 116 -16.40 25.34 -11.74
N THR A 117 -15.62 25.68 -10.71
CA THR A 117 -14.51 24.83 -10.23
C THR A 117 -15.03 23.51 -9.66
N TRP A 118 -16.14 23.53 -8.93
CA TRP A 118 -16.76 22.35 -8.38
C TRP A 118 -17.30 21.42 -9.48
N GLN A 119 -17.93 21.96 -10.53
CA GLN A 119 -18.42 21.18 -11.67
C GLN A 119 -17.29 20.42 -12.37
N GLU A 120 -16.15 21.08 -12.61
CA GLU A 120 -14.96 20.46 -13.20
C GLU A 120 -14.45 19.33 -12.28
N ASN A 121 -14.26 19.62 -11.00
CA ASN A 121 -13.78 18.65 -10.02
C ASN A 121 -14.72 17.44 -9.88
N TYR A 122 -16.03 17.68 -9.87
CA TYR A 122 -17.04 16.63 -9.72
C TYR A 122 -17.11 15.75 -10.97
N THR A 123 -17.06 16.36 -12.15
CA THR A 123 -16.98 15.63 -13.42
C THR A 123 -15.73 14.74 -13.48
N ASP A 124 -14.59 15.24 -13.02
CA ASP A 124 -13.35 14.46 -12.94
C ASP A 124 -13.42 13.36 -11.87
N TRP A 125 -14.11 13.61 -10.75
CA TRP A 125 -14.43 12.56 -9.79
C TRP A 125 -15.32 11.46 -10.40
N GLN A 126 -16.34 11.81 -11.20
CA GLN A 126 -17.20 10.84 -11.88
C GLN A 126 -16.46 10.02 -12.94
N LYS A 127 -15.54 10.65 -13.70
CA LYS A 127 -14.64 9.92 -14.62
C LYS A 127 -13.78 8.89 -13.88
N ARG A 128 -13.33 9.20 -12.66
CA ARG A 128 -12.59 8.24 -11.81
C ARG A 128 -13.50 7.14 -11.28
N LYS A 129 -14.70 7.47 -10.81
CA LYS A 129 -15.71 6.50 -10.35
C LYS A 129 -16.07 5.48 -11.44
N SER A 130 -16.27 5.94 -12.68
CA SER A 130 -16.63 5.09 -13.82
C SER A 130 -15.46 4.27 -14.37
N ASN A 131 -14.21 4.64 -14.06
CA ASN A 131 -13.01 3.90 -14.47
C ASN A 131 -12.15 3.45 -13.28
N PRO A 132 -12.65 2.56 -12.41
CA PRO A 132 -11.89 2.06 -11.26
C PRO A 132 -10.64 1.25 -11.66
N GLY A 133 -10.60 0.78 -12.90
CA GLY A 133 -9.44 0.08 -13.46
C GLY A 133 -8.22 0.99 -13.64
N GLY A 134 -8.41 2.31 -13.81
CA GLY A 134 -7.33 3.26 -14.06
C GLY A 134 -6.28 3.30 -12.93
N ASP A 135 -6.74 3.45 -11.69
CA ASP A 135 -5.85 3.49 -10.53
C ASP A 135 -5.16 2.14 -10.29
N ARG A 136 -5.91 1.04 -10.44
CA ARG A 136 -5.36 -0.32 -10.32
C ARG A 136 -4.31 -0.58 -11.39
N ALA A 137 -4.53 -0.11 -12.61
CA ALA A 137 -3.56 -0.21 -13.71
C ALA A 137 -2.31 0.63 -13.41
N ARG A 138 -2.45 1.86 -12.90
CA ARG A 138 -1.31 2.71 -12.51
C ARG A 138 -0.44 2.03 -11.46
N ASP A 139 -1.09 1.47 -10.43
CA ASP A 139 -0.46 0.71 -9.36
C ASP A 139 0.27 -0.53 -9.91
N ALA A 140 -0.38 -1.30 -10.78
CA ALA A 140 0.22 -2.46 -11.44
C ALA A 140 1.45 -2.08 -12.29
N VAL A 141 1.34 -1.01 -13.09
CA VAL A 141 2.43 -0.52 -13.95
C VAL A 141 3.65 -0.12 -13.14
N ALA A 142 3.45 0.54 -11.99
CA ALA A 142 4.55 0.90 -11.10
C ALA A 142 5.28 -0.35 -10.57
N ALA A 143 4.54 -1.32 -10.04
CA ALA A 143 5.12 -2.56 -9.53
C ALA A 143 5.80 -3.40 -10.63
N LEU A 144 5.20 -3.48 -11.81
CA LEU A 144 5.80 -4.17 -12.97
C LEU A 144 7.09 -3.49 -13.42
N SER A 145 7.14 -2.16 -13.42
CA SER A 145 8.33 -1.40 -13.79
C SER A 145 9.50 -1.71 -12.85
N PHE A 146 9.26 -1.74 -11.54
CA PHE A 146 10.27 -2.17 -10.57
C PHE A 146 10.69 -3.62 -10.77
N LEU A 147 9.74 -4.53 -11.03
CA LEU A 147 10.03 -5.95 -11.25
C LEU A 147 10.89 -6.17 -12.50
N ILE A 148 10.54 -5.52 -13.62
CA ILE A 148 11.25 -5.63 -14.91
C ILE A 148 12.71 -5.18 -14.78
N ILE A 149 12.98 -4.12 -14.00
CA ILE A 149 14.33 -3.61 -13.80
C ILE A 149 15.09 -4.44 -12.77
N SER A 150 14.48 -4.73 -11.61
CA SER A 150 15.16 -5.35 -10.48
C SER A 150 15.44 -6.84 -10.67
N LEU A 151 14.55 -7.58 -11.33
CA LEU A 151 14.69 -9.02 -11.54
C LEU A 151 15.96 -9.41 -12.34
N PRO A 152 16.25 -8.83 -13.52
CA PRO A 152 17.47 -9.18 -14.26
C PRO A 152 18.72 -8.77 -13.49
N ILE A 153 18.71 -7.60 -12.82
CA ILE A 153 19.84 -7.16 -12.00
C ILE A 153 20.10 -8.15 -10.86
N PHE A 154 19.05 -8.55 -10.14
CA PHE A 154 19.14 -9.57 -9.09
C PHE A 154 19.71 -10.88 -9.62
N ILE A 155 19.14 -11.42 -10.71
CA ILE A 155 19.58 -12.70 -11.29
C ILE A 155 21.05 -12.64 -11.69
N ILE A 156 21.51 -11.54 -12.30
CA ILE A 156 22.91 -11.38 -12.70
C ILE A 156 23.83 -11.33 -11.48
N HIS A 157 23.55 -10.46 -10.51
CA HIS A 157 24.39 -10.31 -9.32
C HIS A 157 24.41 -11.59 -8.49
N PHE A 158 23.25 -12.23 -8.29
CA PHE A 158 23.15 -13.49 -7.57
C PHE A 158 23.90 -14.62 -8.28
N ARG A 159 23.84 -14.70 -9.62
CA ARG A 159 24.60 -15.71 -10.37
C ARG A 159 26.11 -15.47 -10.32
N ILE A 160 26.58 -14.22 -10.29
CA ILE A 160 27.99 -13.90 -10.11
C ILE A 160 28.44 -14.36 -8.73
N LEU A 161 27.69 -14.01 -7.68
CA LEU A 161 27.96 -14.45 -6.31
C LEU A 161 28.07 -15.98 -6.20
N GLN A 162 27.11 -16.71 -6.79
CA GLN A 162 27.12 -18.18 -6.80
C GLN A 162 28.30 -18.78 -7.55
N LYS A 163 28.83 -18.09 -8.57
CA LYS A 163 30.01 -18.55 -9.32
C LYS A 163 31.30 -18.26 -8.57
N GLU A 164 31.42 -17.08 -7.97
CA GLU A 164 32.60 -16.70 -7.19
C GLU A 164 32.73 -17.58 -5.95
N SER A 165 31.65 -17.79 -5.21
CA SER A 165 31.68 -18.62 -4.00
C SER A 165 32.11 -20.06 -4.23
N LYS A 166 31.78 -20.65 -5.39
CA LYS A 166 32.23 -22.00 -5.77
C LYS A 166 33.72 -22.05 -6.14
N LYS A 167 34.26 -20.97 -6.68
CA LYS A 167 35.70 -20.87 -7.00
C LYS A 167 36.51 -20.69 -5.71
N ASP A 168 36.03 -19.88 -4.79
CA ASP A 168 36.72 -19.61 -3.54
C ASP A 168 36.69 -20.81 -2.58
N GLU A 169 35.58 -21.58 -2.55
CA GLU A 169 35.51 -22.89 -1.89
C GLU A 169 36.60 -23.87 -2.35
N ALA A 170 37.03 -23.81 -3.62
CA ALA A 170 38.06 -24.69 -4.16
C ALA A 170 39.50 -24.25 -3.82
N ILE A 171 39.70 -23.03 -3.31
CA ILE A 171 41.04 -22.42 -3.18
C ILE A 171 41.47 -22.24 -1.72
N ALA A 172 40.59 -21.88 -0.78
CA ALA A 172 40.91 -21.85 0.66
C ALA A 172 39.67 -21.62 1.52
N GLY A 173 39.70 -22.18 2.73
CA GLY A 173 38.57 -22.28 3.65
C GLY A 173 37.87 -20.98 4.03
N ARG A 174 36.54 -21.06 3.91
CA ARG A 174 35.52 -20.37 4.72
C ARG A 174 35.36 -18.87 4.46
N GLU A 175 34.76 -18.54 3.32
CA GLU A 175 34.11 -17.24 3.16
C GLU A 175 32.92 -17.13 4.15
N VAL A 176 33.03 -16.22 5.11
CA VAL A 176 31.98 -15.98 6.13
C VAL A 176 30.78 -15.22 5.53
N ILE A 177 31.03 -14.39 4.51
CA ILE A 177 30.04 -13.48 3.91
C ILE A 177 28.85 -14.23 3.29
N ARG A 178 29.10 -15.36 2.61
CA ARG A 178 28.06 -16.17 1.97
C ARG A 178 27.04 -16.73 2.98
N PRO A 179 27.47 -17.47 4.02
CA PRO A 179 26.58 -17.87 5.10
C PRO A 179 25.81 -16.69 5.69
N THR A 180 26.48 -15.58 5.98
CA THR A 180 25.85 -14.39 6.56
C THR A 180 24.70 -13.87 5.69
N TYR A 181 24.88 -13.81 4.36
CA TYR A 181 23.81 -13.47 3.41
C TYR A 181 22.63 -14.45 3.48
N PHE A 182 22.89 -15.76 3.39
CA PHE A 182 21.84 -16.77 3.40
C PHE A 182 21.07 -16.83 4.73
N TYR A 183 21.76 -16.68 5.86
CA TYR A 183 21.13 -16.57 7.18
C TYR A 183 20.25 -15.34 7.27
N PHE A 184 20.73 -14.18 6.80
CA PHE A 184 19.97 -12.95 6.82
C PHE A 184 18.68 -13.04 5.99
N VAL A 185 18.77 -13.54 4.75
CA VAL A 185 17.59 -13.70 3.89
C VAL A 185 16.63 -14.76 4.47
N SER A 186 17.15 -15.87 4.99
CA SER A 186 16.32 -16.90 5.64
C SER A 186 15.58 -16.34 6.86
N LEU A 187 16.27 -15.59 7.72
CA LEU A 187 15.68 -14.97 8.89
C LEU A 187 14.59 -13.96 8.48
N SER A 188 14.87 -13.12 7.49
CA SER A 188 13.91 -12.14 6.97
C SER A 188 12.66 -12.81 6.42
N ALA A 189 12.82 -13.87 5.62
CA ALA A 189 11.72 -14.65 5.09
C ALA A 189 10.91 -15.36 6.19
N LEU A 190 11.59 -15.91 7.21
CA LEU A 190 10.93 -16.51 8.36
C LEU A 190 10.09 -15.50 9.14
N LEU A 191 10.62 -14.29 9.37
CA LEU A 191 9.88 -13.21 10.02
C LEU A 191 8.62 -12.83 9.24
N MET A 192 8.71 -12.73 7.91
CA MET A 192 7.53 -12.52 7.05
C MET A 192 6.46 -13.59 7.29
N ILE A 193 6.85 -14.87 7.28
CA ILE A 193 5.93 -16.00 7.48
C ILE A 193 5.31 -15.95 8.89
N VAL A 194 6.11 -15.72 9.93
CA VAL A 194 5.64 -15.75 11.32
C VAL A 194 4.67 -14.59 11.59
N ILE A 195 5.03 -13.37 11.18
CA ILE A 195 4.19 -12.18 11.38
C ILE A 195 2.90 -12.33 10.58
N ALA A 196 2.99 -12.69 9.29
CA ALA A 196 1.82 -12.86 8.44
C ALA A 196 0.95 -14.06 8.87
N GLY A 197 1.57 -15.17 9.25
CA GLY A 197 0.89 -16.34 9.79
C GLY A 197 0.12 -16.00 11.08
N GLY A 198 0.74 -15.25 12.00
CA GLY A 198 0.06 -14.77 13.20
C GLY A 198 -1.16 -13.89 12.88
N MET A 199 -1.04 -12.99 11.89
CA MET A 199 -2.17 -12.17 11.43
C MET A 199 -3.30 -13.00 10.81
N LEU A 200 -2.99 -14.02 9.99
CA LEU A 200 -4.01 -14.91 9.41
C LEU A 200 -4.67 -15.81 10.46
N ILE A 201 -3.90 -16.29 11.45
CA ILE A 201 -4.44 -17.05 12.57
C ILE A 201 -5.39 -16.16 13.39
N ASN A 202 -4.97 -14.95 13.75
CA ASN A 202 -5.81 -14.00 14.46
C ASN A 202 -7.09 -13.67 13.67
N LEU A 203 -6.96 -13.45 12.37
CA LEU A 203 -8.11 -13.26 11.47
C LEU A 203 -9.05 -14.46 11.53
N GLY A 204 -8.54 -15.67 11.37
CA GLY A 204 -9.35 -16.88 11.42
C GLY A 204 -10.01 -17.12 12.78
N LEU A 205 -9.32 -16.81 13.87
CA LEU A 205 -9.89 -16.84 15.21
C LEU A 205 -11.03 -15.84 15.36
N LYS A 206 -10.85 -14.58 14.94
CA LYS A 206 -11.92 -13.56 15.00
C LYS A 206 -13.10 -13.89 14.09
N THR A 207 -12.86 -14.55 12.95
CA THR A 207 -13.92 -14.89 12.01
C THR A 207 -14.71 -16.14 12.42
N TRP A 208 -14.03 -17.19 12.87
CA TRP A 208 -14.67 -18.51 13.08
C TRP A 208 -14.80 -18.95 14.53
N VAL A 209 -13.95 -18.45 15.43
CA VAL A 209 -13.93 -18.90 16.84
C VAL A 209 -14.55 -17.84 17.76
N PHE A 210 -14.22 -16.56 17.54
CA PHE A 210 -14.65 -15.42 18.34
C PHE A 210 -15.33 -14.35 17.48
N PRO A 211 -16.47 -14.65 16.84
CA PRO A 211 -17.16 -13.71 15.95
C PRO A 211 -17.51 -12.38 16.63
N SER A 212 -17.77 -12.39 17.96
CA SER A 212 -18.00 -11.16 18.73
C SER A 212 -16.79 -10.22 18.77
N ALA A 213 -15.57 -10.75 18.75
CA ALA A 213 -14.35 -9.93 18.67
C ALA A 213 -14.19 -9.32 17.27
N GLY A 214 -14.56 -10.07 16.22
CA GLY A 214 -14.61 -9.53 14.86
C GLY A 214 -15.71 -8.49 14.67
N GLU A 215 -16.83 -8.60 15.37
CA GLU A 215 -17.88 -7.58 15.37
C GLU A 215 -17.47 -6.31 16.11
N ALA A 216 -16.82 -6.45 17.27
CA ALA A 216 -16.28 -5.31 18.01
C ALA A 216 -15.29 -4.48 17.18
N ASP A 217 -14.35 -5.13 16.48
CA ASP A 217 -13.43 -4.46 15.55
C ASP A 217 -14.20 -3.70 14.45
N ARG A 218 -15.29 -4.28 13.92
CA ARG A 218 -16.11 -3.65 12.87
C ARG A 218 -16.84 -2.43 13.39
N ILE A 219 -17.40 -2.50 14.61
CA ILE A 219 -18.06 -1.37 15.26
C ILE A 219 -17.06 -0.26 15.55
N GLU A 220 -15.93 -0.57 16.18
CA GLU A 220 -14.87 0.40 16.50
C GLU A 220 -14.36 1.09 15.24
N SER A 221 -14.16 0.33 14.16
CA SER A 221 -13.75 0.91 12.88
C SER A 221 -14.78 1.91 12.36
N LYS A 222 -16.08 1.64 12.48
CA LYS A 222 -17.12 2.59 12.06
C LYS A 222 -17.17 3.84 12.94
N GLU A 223 -16.94 3.68 14.24
CA GLU A 223 -17.04 4.76 15.23
C GLU A 223 -15.90 5.77 15.12
N TYR A 224 -14.67 5.33 14.86
CA TYR A 224 -13.53 6.23 14.57
C TYR A 224 -13.70 7.08 13.31
N PHE A 225 -14.65 6.73 12.44
CA PHE A 225 -14.94 7.40 11.19
C PHE A 225 -16.28 8.16 11.19
N ALA A 226 -16.99 8.21 12.32
CA ALA A 226 -18.11 9.12 12.53
C ALA A 226 -17.54 10.48 13.01
N GLU A 227 -17.74 11.63 12.38
CA GLU A 227 -18.53 12.07 11.24
C GLU A 227 -17.59 12.97 10.42
N PRO A 228 -17.64 13.00 9.08
CA PRO A 228 -16.99 14.11 8.38
C PRO A 228 -17.66 15.42 8.84
N TYR A 229 -16.97 16.56 8.79
CA TYR A 229 -17.59 17.87 8.96
C TYR A 229 -18.58 18.10 7.78
N VAL A 230 -19.75 17.43 7.78
CA VAL A 230 -20.60 17.27 6.58
C VAL A 230 -21.70 18.30 6.45
N ILE A 231 -22.14 18.91 7.56
CA ILE A 231 -23.40 19.66 7.55
C ILE A 231 -23.36 20.75 6.47
N SER A 232 -22.24 21.45 6.30
CA SER A 232 -22.08 22.47 5.26
C SER A 232 -21.98 21.94 3.83
N GLU A 233 -21.41 20.75 3.61
CA GLU A 233 -21.14 20.22 2.27
C GLU A 233 -22.44 19.86 1.54
N LYS A 234 -23.32 19.12 2.22
CA LYS A 234 -24.62 18.75 1.67
C LYS A 234 -25.52 19.97 1.53
N THR A 235 -25.48 20.88 2.50
CA THR A 235 -26.33 22.08 2.52
C THR A 235 -26.04 23.00 1.34
N ASN A 236 -24.77 23.23 0.98
CA ASN A 236 -24.42 24.06 -0.17
C ASN A 236 -24.92 23.46 -1.49
N ILE A 237 -24.77 22.15 -1.67
CA ILE A 237 -25.26 21.46 -2.86
C ILE A 237 -26.78 21.46 -2.91
N GLN A 238 -27.43 21.18 -1.78
CA GLN A 238 -28.89 21.22 -1.66
C GLN A 238 -29.43 22.61 -2.01
N SER A 239 -28.73 23.68 -1.60
CA SER A 239 -29.14 25.04 -1.92
C SER A 239 -29.04 25.39 -3.41
N ILE A 240 -28.15 24.73 -4.19
CA ILE A 240 -28.16 24.82 -5.66
C ILE A 240 -29.40 24.14 -6.24
N VAL A 241 -29.76 22.97 -5.72
CA VAL A 241 -30.94 22.23 -6.20
C VAL A 241 -32.22 23.00 -5.88
N ASP A 242 -32.30 23.57 -4.67
CA ASP A 242 -33.51 24.21 -4.17
C ASP A 242 -33.72 25.63 -4.75
N CYS A 243 -32.64 26.39 -5.02
CA CYS A 243 -32.72 27.78 -5.48
C CYS A 243 -32.17 28.01 -6.91
N GLY A 244 -31.75 26.95 -7.62
CA GLY A 244 -31.00 27.09 -8.86
C GLY A 244 -31.74 27.86 -9.95
N GLU A 245 -33.05 27.63 -10.06
CA GLU A 245 -33.91 28.32 -11.04
C GLU A 245 -34.01 29.83 -10.74
N GLU A 246 -34.20 30.21 -9.48
CA GLU A 246 -34.28 31.61 -9.03
C GLU A 246 -32.94 32.35 -9.11
N CYS A 247 -31.82 31.62 -9.00
CA CYS A 247 -30.45 32.16 -9.03
C CYS A 247 -29.84 32.23 -10.44
N GLU A 248 -30.63 32.00 -11.50
CA GLU A 248 -30.15 31.90 -12.89
C GLU A 248 -28.99 30.90 -13.06
N ILE A 249 -29.00 29.82 -12.26
CA ILE A 249 -28.06 28.70 -12.43
C ILE A 249 -28.55 27.85 -13.60
N ASP A 250 -27.62 27.38 -14.43
CA ASP A 250 -27.96 26.56 -15.58
C ASP A 250 -28.50 25.18 -15.18
N GLU A 251 -29.39 24.64 -16.01
CA GLU A 251 -30.03 23.34 -15.81
C GLU A 251 -29.02 22.18 -15.69
N GLU A 252 -27.86 22.28 -16.37
CA GLU A 252 -26.80 21.28 -16.29
C GLU A 252 -26.13 21.28 -14.89
N THR A 253 -25.86 22.45 -14.31
CA THR A 253 -25.36 22.58 -12.94
C THR A 253 -26.35 22.01 -11.92
N ILE A 254 -27.64 22.29 -12.07
CA ILE A 254 -28.69 21.76 -11.18
C ILE A 254 -28.72 20.23 -11.26
N ALA A 255 -28.70 19.66 -12.47
CA ALA A 255 -28.66 18.21 -12.66
C ALA A 255 -27.38 17.57 -12.07
N LEU A 256 -26.22 18.23 -12.17
CA LEU A 256 -24.99 17.77 -11.52
C LEU A 256 -25.09 17.81 -10.00
N ALA A 257 -25.77 18.80 -9.42
CA ALA A 257 -25.98 18.91 -7.98
C ALA A 257 -26.89 17.79 -7.45
N GLU A 258 -27.95 17.47 -8.16
CA GLU A 258 -28.81 16.30 -7.84
C GLU A 258 -28.02 14.99 -7.89
N LEU A 259 -27.22 14.79 -8.94
CA LEU A 259 -26.40 13.61 -9.10
C LEU A 259 -25.35 13.51 -7.99
N TRP A 260 -24.79 14.64 -7.56
CA TRP A 260 -23.84 14.70 -6.45
C TRP A 260 -24.47 14.23 -5.15
N LEU A 261 -25.72 14.61 -4.85
CA LEU A 261 -26.41 14.18 -3.63
C LEU A 261 -26.62 12.66 -3.60
N ILE A 262 -26.91 12.07 -4.75
CA ILE A 262 -27.02 10.61 -4.92
C ILE A 262 -25.65 9.95 -4.68
N ASP A 263 -24.61 10.44 -5.37
CA ASP A 263 -23.25 9.92 -5.27
C ASP A 263 -22.67 10.06 -3.85
N TYR A 264 -22.97 11.17 -3.18
CA TYR A 264 -22.56 11.42 -1.81
C TYR A 264 -23.21 10.42 -0.85
N THR A 265 -24.52 10.18 -1.01
CA THR A 265 -25.25 9.21 -0.19
C THR A 265 -24.74 7.78 -0.43
N GLU A 266 -24.46 7.41 -1.68
CA GLU A 266 -23.84 6.12 -2.02
C GLU A 266 -22.46 5.99 -1.38
N TRP A 267 -21.62 7.02 -1.50
CA TRP A 267 -20.30 7.06 -0.87
C TRP A 267 -20.41 6.90 0.64
N GLN A 268 -21.28 7.65 1.31
CA GLN A 268 -21.49 7.59 2.75
C GLN A 268 -21.91 6.18 3.21
N ASN A 269 -22.83 5.56 2.48
CA ASN A 269 -23.27 4.18 2.76
C ASN A 269 -22.15 3.15 2.52
N SER A 270 -21.31 3.36 1.51
CA SER A 270 -20.17 2.48 1.20
C SER A 270 -19.00 2.65 2.17
N TYR A 271 -18.85 3.83 2.78
CA TYR A 271 -17.72 4.18 3.63
C TYR A 271 -17.64 3.29 4.88
N GLY A 272 -18.80 2.92 5.45
CA GLY A 272 -18.90 1.99 6.57
C GLY A 272 -18.97 0.51 6.19
N ALA A 273 -19.01 0.18 4.89
CA ALA A 273 -19.14 -1.18 4.39
C ALA A 273 -17.79 -1.87 4.11
N GLN A 274 -16.66 -1.22 4.37
CA GLN A 274 -15.34 -1.79 4.13
C GLN A 274 -15.15 -3.09 4.93
N ASP A 275 -14.94 -4.20 4.22
CA ASP A 275 -14.62 -5.47 4.85
C ASP A 275 -13.13 -5.50 5.25
N SER A 276 -12.87 -5.06 6.49
CA SER A 276 -11.55 -5.09 7.12
C SER A 276 -10.93 -6.49 7.11
N THR A 277 -11.76 -7.54 7.15
CA THR A 277 -11.34 -8.95 7.10
C THR A 277 -10.71 -9.28 5.76
N GLN A 278 -11.41 -8.97 4.66
CA GLN A 278 -10.92 -9.20 3.31
C GLN A 278 -9.68 -8.38 3.00
N ARG A 279 -9.64 -7.11 3.45
CA ARG A 279 -8.46 -6.26 3.32
C ARG A 279 -7.25 -6.79 4.09
N GLN A 280 -7.46 -7.30 5.30
CA GLN A 280 -6.40 -7.93 6.09
C GLN A 280 -5.90 -9.22 5.43
N ALA A 281 -6.81 -10.05 4.92
CA ALA A 281 -6.44 -11.25 4.16
C ALA A 281 -5.62 -10.91 2.90
N ALA A 282 -6.11 -9.98 2.07
CA ALA A 282 -5.47 -9.56 0.82
C ALA A 282 -4.06 -9.01 1.04
N SER A 283 -3.86 -8.25 2.11
CA SER A 283 -2.56 -7.69 2.47
C SER A 283 -1.61 -8.69 3.12
N THR A 284 -2.12 -9.74 3.76
CA THR A 284 -1.29 -10.70 4.53
C THR A 284 -0.89 -11.93 3.74
N ILE A 285 -1.81 -12.50 2.94
CA ILE A 285 -1.58 -13.70 2.13
C ILE A 285 -0.30 -13.61 1.26
N PRO A 286 0.00 -12.50 0.56
CA PRO A 286 1.19 -12.39 -0.27
C PRO A 286 2.51 -12.65 0.49
N PHE A 287 2.59 -12.24 1.75
CA PHE A 287 3.78 -12.42 2.58
C PHE A 287 4.04 -13.89 2.88
N VAL A 288 2.99 -14.68 3.15
CA VAL A 288 3.12 -16.12 3.39
C VAL A 288 3.46 -16.83 2.07
N LEU A 289 2.76 -16.49 0.99
CA LEU A 289 2.94 -17.11 -0.33
C LEU A 289 4.36 -16.95 -0.86
N LEU A 290 5.01 -15.79 -0.63
CA LEU A 290 6.39 -15.56 -1.04
C LEU A 290 7.41 -15.91 0.03
N GLY A 291 7.11 -15.66 1.30
CA GLY A 291 8.00 -15.92 2.42
C GLY A 291 8.34 -17.40 2.51
N MET A 292 7.36 -18.29 2.34
CA MET A 292 7.54 -19.74 2.46
C MET A 292 8.56 -20.33 1.45
N PRO A 293 8.39 -20.15 0.13
CA PRO A 293 9.38 -20.65 -0.83
C PRO A 293 10.75 -19.98 -0.68
N LEU A 294 10.79 -18.68 -0.35
CA LEU A 294 12.03 -17.96 -0.12
C LEU A 294 12.80 -18.53 1.09
N PHE A 295 12.13 -18.69 2.23
CA PHE A 295 12.70 -19.29 3.43
C PHE A 295 13.22 -20.70 3.13
N TRP A 296 12.40 -21.55 2.50
CA TRP A 296 12.78 -22.93 2.22
C TRP A 296 14.01 -22.99 1.33
N TYR A 297 14.04 -22.22 0.23
CA TYR A 297 15.21 -22.19 -0.65
C TYR A 297 16.48 -21.79 0.10
N HIS A 298 16.49 -20.63 0.77
CA HIS A 298 17.69 -20.12 1.43
C HIS A 298 18.12 -21.01 2.61
N TRP A 299 17.17 -21.54 3.38
CA TRP A 299 17.47 -22.45 4.49
C TRP A 299 18.01 -23.80 4.01
N SER A 300 17.56 -24.30 2.86
CA SER A 300 18.07 -25.55 2.29
C SER A 300 19.55 -25.44 1.92
N VAL A 301 19.98 -24.28 1.41
CA VAL A 301 21.38 -23.98 1.08
C VAL A 301 22.23 -23.96 2.35
N VAL A 302 21.77 -23.25 3.39
CA VAL A 302 22.45 -23.21 4.70
C VAL A 302 22.63 -24.61 5.27
N ARG A 303 21.56 -25.42 5.25
CA ARG A 303 21.62 -26.81 5.76
C ARG A 303 22.62 -27.65 4.99
N LYS A 304 22.64 -27.57 3.66
CA LYS A 304 23.59 -28.31 2.83
C LYS A 304 25.02 -27.93 3.18
N GLU A 305 25.35 -26.64 3.17
CA GLU A 305 26.69 -26.15 3.49
C GLU A 305 27.13 -26.49 4.93
N SER A 306 26.18 -26.56 5.87
CA SER A 306 26.48 -26.95 7.26
C SER A 306 26.82 -28.44 7.42
N LYS A 307 26.27 -29.30 6.55
CA LYS A 307 26.55 -30.74 6.54
C LYS A 307 27.90 -31.02 5.89
N ASP A 308 28.15 -30.43 4.73
CA ASP A 308 29.42 -30.59 4.00
C ASP A 308 30.61 -30.20 4.90
N LYS A 309 30.48 -29.12 5.68
CA LYS A 309 31.48 -28.67 6.67
C LYS A 309 31.69 -29.61 7.87
N LYS A 310 30.74 -30.48 8.17
CA LYS A 310 30.89 -31.50 9.24
C LYS A 310 31.61 -32.71 8.71
N GLU A 311 31.30 -33.15 7.49
CA GLU A 311 31.93 -34.30 6.84
C GLU A 311 33.41 -34.04 6.53
N GLU A 312 33.78 -32.82 6.14
CA GLU A 312 35.20 -32.44 5.93
C GLU A 312 36.05 -32.45 7.22
N LYS A 313 35.43 -32.46 8.40
CA LYS A 313 36.11 -32.45 9.70
C LYS A 313 36.22 -33.83 10.37
N VAL A 314 35.60 -34.86 9.79
CA VAL A 314 35.63 -36.25 10.27
C VAL A 314 36.67 -37.03 9.49
#